data_AF-A0A431IVN0-F1
#
_entry.id   AF-A0A431IVN0-F1
#
_cell.length_a   1.000
_cell.length_b   1.000
_cell.length_c   1.000
_cell.angle_alpha   90.00
_cell.angle_beta   90.00
_cell.angle_gamma   90.00
#
_symmetry.space_group_name_H-M   'P 1'
#
loop_
_entity.id
_entity.type
_entity.pdbx_description
1 polymer ?
#
loop_
_entity_poly.entity_id
_entity_poly.type
_entity_poly.pdbx_seq_one_letter_code
_entity_poly.pdbx_strand_id
1 'polypeptide(L)'
;STSKFNELMLPIIEATPPPALKGKYIKIKYCMQLPTPTPQFVFFANLPQYVKDPYKRFIENKLRENYNFSGVPIDIYFRQK
;
A
#
# COMPACT_ATOMS: atom_id res chain seq x y z
N SER A 1 5.28 5.57 14.35
CA SER A 1 6.32 4.55 14.14
C SER A 1 5.83 3.51 13.15
N THR A 2 6.71 3.02 12.29
CA THR A 2 6.39 2.11 11.18
C THR A 2 5.59 0.87 11.57
N SER A 3 5.76 0.35 12.79
CA SER A 3 4.94 -0.75 13.33
C SER A 3 3.44 -0.45 13.32
N LYS A 4 3.02 0.71 13.85
CA LYS A 4 1.60 1.12 13.89
C LYS A 4 0.98 1.21 12.50
N PHE A 5 1.77 1.64 11.51
CA PHE A 5 1.33 1.70 10.12
C PHE A 5 1.13 0.30 9.52
N ASN A 6 2.02 -0.65 9.83
CA ASN A 6 1.88 -2.04 9.43
C ASN A 6 0.66 -2.69 10.10
N GLU A 7 0.48 -2.48 11.40
CA GLU A 7 -0.66 -3.00 12.18
C GLU A 7 -2.01 -2.54 11.62
N LEU A 8 -2.07 -1.33 11.07
CA LEU A 8 -3.29 -0.78 10.46
C LEU A 8 -3.49 -1.25 9.02
N MET A 9 -2.45 -1.18 8.18
CA MET A 9 -2.60 -1.40 6.73
C MET A 9 -2.56 -2.88 6.33
N LEU A 10 -1.78 -3.72 7.01
CA LEU A 10 -1.65 -5.13 6.63
C LEU A 10 -2.99 -5.89 6.74
N PRO A 11 -3.80 -5.74 7.80
CA PRO A 11 -5.11 -6.42 7.88
C PRO A 11 -6.08 -5.98 6.78
N ILE A 12 -6.06 -4.70 6.40
CA ILE A 12 -6.91 -4.16 5.31
C ILE A 12 -6.53 -4.81 3.97
N ILE A 13 -5.22 -4.95 3.73
CA ILE A 13 -4.67 -5.59 2.53
C ILE A 13 -4.96 -7.09 2.54
N GLU A 14 -4.87 -7.77 3.68
CA GLU A 14 -5.16 -9.19 3.79
C GLU A 14 -6.64 -9.49 3.57
N ALA A 15 -7.54 -8.62 4.03
CA ALA A 15 -8.98 -8.71 3.79
C ALA A 15 -9.35 -8.46 2.32
N THR A 16 -8.58 -7.63 1.61
CA THR A 16 -8.80 -7.31 0.20
C THR A 16 -7.49 -7.41 -0.56
N PRO A 17 -7.01 -8.62 -0.87
CA PRO A 17 -5.73 -8.81 -1.52
C PRO A 17 -5.78 -8.33 -2.98
N PRO A 18 -4.61 -7.96 -3.56
CA PRO A 18 -4.56 -7.63 -4.98
C PRO A 18 -4.97 -8.84 -5.83
N PRO A 19 -5.66 -8.61 -6.97
CA PRO A 19 -6.10 -9.70 -7.84
C PRO A 19 -4.91 -10.54 -8.32
N ALA A 20 -5.06 -11.86 -8.22
CA ALA A 20 -4.05 -12.78 -8.72
C ALA A 20 -3.94 -12.69 -10.24
N LEU A 21 -2.71 -12.59 -10.74
CA LEU A 21 -2.42 -12.53 -12.18
C LEU A 21 -1.69 -13.80 -12.58
N LYS A 22 -2.23 -14.52 -13.56
CA LYS A 22 -1.63 -15.77 -14.09
C LYS A 22 -1.36 -16.82 -12.98
N GLY A 23 -2.29 -16.96 -12.03
CA GLY A 23 -2.16 -17.88 -10.90
C GLY A 23 -1.13 -17.45 -9.84
N LYS A 24 -0.52 -16.26 -9.97
CA LYS A 24 0.42 -15.73 -8.98
C LYS A 24 -0.30 -14.80 -8.02
N TYR A 25 -0.29 -15.17 -6.73
CA TYR A 25 -0.83 -14.35 -5.65
C TYR A 25 0.17 -13.28 -5.24
N ILE A 26 -0.31 -12.04 -5.15
CA ILE A 26 0.50 -10.91 -4.69
C ILE A 26 0.30 -10.79 -3.18
N LYS A 27 1.38 -10.94 -2.42
CA LYS A 27 1.40 -10.78 -0.97
C LYS A 27 2.25 -9.58 -0.59
N ILE A 28 1.65 -8.63 0.11
CA ILE A 28 2.34 -7.49 0.71
C ILE A 28 2.77 -7.92 2.11
N LYS A 29 4.07 -7.80 2.41
CA LYS A 29 4.65 -8.28 3.68
C LYS A 29 4.93 -7.17 4.67
N TYR A 30 5.15 -5.97 4.14
CA TYR A 30 5.60 -4.83 4.93
C TYR A 30 5.24 -3.55 4.21
N CYS A 31 4.95 -2.51 4.96
CA CYS A 31 4.70 -1.18 4.44
C CYS A 31 5.34 -0.12 5.35
N MET A 32 5.71 1.02 4.78
CA MET A 32 6.26 2.13 5.54
C MET A 32 5.99 3.47 4.89
N GLN A 33 5.96 4.50 5.72
CA GLN A 33 5.97 5.89 5.28
C GLN A 33 7.42 6.36 5.13
N LEU A 34 7.72 7.07 4.05
CA LEU A 34 9.04 7.71 3.85
C LEU A 34 9.08 9.07 4.56
N PRO A 35 10.25 9.47 5.09
CA PRO A 35 10.45 10.79 5.71
C PRO A 35 10.64 11.85 4.62
N THR A 36 9.58 12.16 3.88
CA THR A 36 9.57 13.13 2.77
C THR A 36 8.60 14.27 3.03
N PRO A 37 8.80 15.45 2.41
CA PRO A 37 7.90 16.61 2.58
C PRO A 37 6.46 16.32 2.13
N THR A 38 6.29 15.45 1.14
CA THR A 38 5.00 14.91 0.73
C THR A 38 4.75 13.54 1.35
N PRO A 39 3.49 13.17 1.65
CA PRO A 39 3.16 11.82 2.13
C PRO A 39 3.50 10.77 1.06
N GLN A 40 4.61 10.05 1.26
CA GLN A 40 5.01 8.95 0.39
C GLN A 40 4.99 7.63 1.16
N PHE A 41 4.42 6.60 0.55
CA PHE A 41 4.27 5.27 1.14
C PHE A 41 4.87 4.21 0.23
N VAL A 42 5.60 3.28 0.84
CA VAL A 42 6.21 2.14 0.15
C VAL A 42 5.60 0.86 0.70
N PHE A 43 5.11 0.02 -0.21
CA PHE A 43 4.59 -1.31 0.07
C PHE A 43 5.52 -2.35 -0.54
N PHE A 44 5.97 -3.28 0.28
CA PHE A 44 6.87 -4.34 -0.12
C PHE A 44 6.07 -5.60 -0.43
N ALA A 45 6.04 -5.97 -1.71
CA ALA A 45 5.33 -7.13 -2.22
C ALA A 45 6.31 -8.17 -2.79
N ASN A 46 5.87 -9.43 -2.87
CA ASN A 46 6.60 -10.46 -3.59
C ASN A 46 6.67 -10.18 -5.11
N LEU A 47 5.60 -9.62 -5.67
CA LEU A 47 5.42 -9.36 -7.10
C LEU A 47 4.83 -7.96 -7.34
N PRO A 48 5.58 -6.89 -7.06
CA PRO A 48 5.10 -5.52 -7.22
C PRO A 48 4.69 -5.19 -8.67
N GLN A 49 5.33 -5.80 -9.66
CA GLN A 49 5.07 -5.56 -11.08
C GLN A 49 3.67 -5.96 -11.55
N TYR A 50 2.97 -6.80 -10.77
CA TYR A 50 1.61 -7.22 -11.07
C TYR A 50 0.55 -6.40 -10.32
N VAL A 51 0.97 -5.48 -9.45
CA VAL A 51 0.04 -4.53 -8.82
C VAL A 51 -0.38 -3.50 -9.85
N LYS A 52 -1.69 -3.48 -10.16
CA LYS A 52 -2.28 -2.55 -11.13
C LYS A 52 -2.79 -1.28 -10.45
N ASP A 53 -2.98 -0.23 -11.25
CA ASP A 53 -3.48 1.07 -10.78
C ASP A 53 -4.79 1.02 -9.98
N PRO A 54 -5.79 0.17 -10.31
CA PRO A 54 -7.00 0.07 -9.50
C PRO A 54 -6.71 -0.31 -8.04
N TYR A 55 -5.74 -1.22 -7.83
CA TYR A 55 -5.35 -1.61 -6.48
C TYR A 55 -4.55 -0.50 -5.78
N LYS A 56 -3.69 0.21 -6.52
CA LYS A 56 -3.00 1.40 -6.00
C LYS A 56 -4.00 2.46 -5.49
N ARG A 57 -5.06 2.73 -6.26
CA ARG A 57 -6.15 3.65 -5.87
C ARG A 57 -6.92 3.16 -4.65
N PHE A 58 -7.19 1.86 -4.55
CA PHE A 58 -7.80 1.28 -3.35
C PHE A 58 -6.98 1.55 -2.10
N ILE A 59 -5.65 1.33 -2.16
CA ILE A 59 -4.74 1.63 -1.05
C ILE A 59 -4.72 3.13 -0.74
N GLU A 60 -4.70 3.99 -1.77
CA GLU A 60 -4.76 5.45 -1.58
C GLU A 60 -6.04 5.87 -0.83
N ASN A 61 -7.19 5.37 -1.26
CA ASN A 61 -8.47 5.68 -0.62
C ASN A 61 -8.45 5.23 0.84
N LYS A 62 -7.94 4.04 1.14
CA LYS A 62 -7.81 3.55 2.53
C LYS A 62 -6.86 4.41 3.36
N LEU A 63 -5.77 4.89 2.78
CA LEU A 63 -4.88 5.83 3.46
C LEU A 63 -5.57 7.17 3.75
N ARG A 64 -6.34 7.70 2.80
CA ARG A 64 -7.11 8.94 2.98
C ARG A 64 -8.18 8.79 4.05
N GLU A 65 -8.90 7.67 4.08
CA GLU A 65 -9.92 7.36 5.10
C GLU A 65 -9.32 7.26 6.51
N ASN A 66 -8.18 6.57 6.68
CA ASN A 66 -7.61 6.31 8.01
C ASN A 66 -6.79 7.50 8.57
N TYR A 67 -6.13 8.27 7.71
CA TYR A 67 -5.24 9.36 8.11
C TYR A 67 -5.78 10.76 7.75
N ASN A 68 -7.02 10.84 7.24
CA ASN A 68 -7.73 12.07 6.90
C ASN A 68 -6.92 13.02 5.97
N PHE A 69 -6.21 12.46 5.01
CA PHE A 69 -5.44 13.23 4.03
C PHE A 69 -6.38 13.91 3.01
N SER A 70 -6.72 15.17 3.28
CA SER A 70 -7.50 16.03 2.38
C SER A 70 -6.60 17.10 1.75
N GLY A 71 -6.73 17.31 0.43
CA GLY A 71 -6.01 18.37 -0.29
C GLY A 71 -4.51 18.16 -0.53
N VAL A 72 -3.94 17.04 -0.07
CA VAL A 72 -2.53 16.68 -0.32
C VAL A 72 -2.40 15.52 -1.32
N PRO A 73 -1.41 15.57 -2.24
CA PRO A 73 -1.06 14.42 -3.06
C PRO A 73 -0.42 13.34 -2.18
N ILE A 74 -0.74 12.08 -2.47
CA ILE A 74 -0.15 10.91 -1.81
C ILE A 74 0.56 10.09 -2.88
N ASP A 75 1.85 9.82 -2.69
CA ASP A 75 2.58 8.91 -3.58
C ASP A 75 2.64 7.51 -2.97
N ILE A 76 2.27 6.52 -3.77
CA ILE A 76 2.33 5.11 -3.39
C ILE A 76 3.27 4.38 -4.34
N TYR A 77 4.22 3.64 -3.76
CA TYR A 77 5.18 2.81 -4.47
C TYR A 77 5.05 1.35 -4.03
N PHE A 78 5.06 0.45 -5.00
CA PHE A 78 5.22 -0.98 -4.74
C PHE A 78 6.63 -1.40 -5.11
N ARG A 79 7.35 -1.98 -4.16
CA ARG A 79 8.72 -2.47 -4.35
C ARG A 79 8.81 -3.95 -4.03
N GLN A 80 9.79 -4.61 -4.63
CA GLN A 80 10.15 -5.96 -4.24
C GLN A 80 11.00 -5.83 -2.97
N LYS A 81 10.73 -6.67 -1.98
CA LYS A 81 11.62 -6.80 -0.82
C LYS A 81 12.86 -7.60 -1.21
#